data_AF-A0A920R0L7-F1
#
_entry.id   AF-A0A920R0L7-F1
#
_cell.length_a   1.000
_cell.length_b   1.000
_cell.length_c   1.000
_cell.angle_alpha   90.00
_cell.angle_beta   90.00
_cell.angle_gamma   90.00
#
_symmetry.space_group_name_H-M   'P 1'
#
loop_
_entity.id
_entity.type
_entity.pdbx_description
1 polymer ?
#
loop_
_entity_poly.entity_id
_entity_poly.type
_entity_poly.pdbx_seq_one_letter_code
_entity_poly.pdbx_strand_id
1 'polypeptide(L)'
;MLQEITDKIFSGIRITSEEGLWLLREAELLDLAPLADFWRQKHNPNKDVSYVVDTNLNYTNLCDAYCSFCAFYRTDPNDPSAYTYTVEQIMDKIERARKNGVRTVLMQGGL
;
A
#
# COMPACT_ATOMS: atom_id res chain seq x y z
N MET A 1 -30.95 -0.19 -3.20
CA MET A 1 -29.57 -0.61 -2.87
C MET A 1 -28.63 0.56 -2.59
N LEU A 2 -28.18 1.36 -3.58
CA LEU A 2 -27.24 2.47 -3.32
C LEU A 2 -27.72 3.44 -2.23
N GLN A 3 -29.00 3.84 -2.28
CA GLN A 3 -29.58 4.73 -1.26
C GLN A 3 -29.57 4.09 0.13
N GLU A 4 -29.96 2.83 0.27
CA GLU A 4 -29.96 2.11 1.55
C GLU A 4 -28.54 2.02 2.14
N ILE A 5 -27.54 1.75 1.30
CA ILE A 5 -26.13 1.71 1.69
C ILE A 5 -25.65 3.11 2.10
N THR A 6 -26.05 4.14 1.36
CA THR A 6 -25.76 5.54 1.65
C THR A 6 -26.32 5.96 3.01
N ASP A 7 -27.56 5.60 3.30
CA ASP A 7 -28.22 5.90 4.57
C ASP A 7 -27.52 5.21 5.75
N LYS A 8 -27.08 3.95 5.57
CA LYS A 8 -26.25 3.23 6.54
C LYS A 8 -24.92 3.94 6.78
N ILE A 9 -24.22 4.32 5.71
CA ILE A 9 -22.93 5.02 5.75
C ILE A 9 -23.02 6.31 6.55
N PHE A 10 -24.00 7.16 6.27
CA PHE A 10 -24.19 8.42 7.00
C PHE A 10 -24.65 8.21 8.44
N SER A 11 -25.39 7.12 8.70
CA SER A 11 -25.79 6.72 10.06
C SER A 11 -24.67 6.06 10.87
N GLY A 12 -23.47 5.87 10.30
CA GLY A 12 -22.36 5.24 11.00
C GLY A 12 -22.45 3.72 11.09
N ILE A 13 -23.37 3.09 10.35
CA ILE A 13 -23.60 1.65 10.34
C ILE A 13 -22.62 1.00 9.34
N ARG A 14 -21.94 -0.06 9.78
CA ARG A 14 -21.04 -0.84 8.92
C ARG A 14 -21.85 -1.59 7.85
N ILE A 15 -21.42 -1.46 6.59
CA ILE A 15 -21.98 -2.21 5.46
C ILE A 15 -21.60 -3.70 5.55
N THR A 16 -22.42 -4.57 4.99
CA THR A 16 -22.10 -6.00 4.89
C THR A 16 -21.14 -6.30 3.73
N SER A 17 -20.60 -7.52 3.68
CA SER A 17 -19.74 -7.97 2.57
C SER A 17 -20.49 -7.99 1.24
N GLU A 18 -21.77 -8.36 1.26
CA GLU A 18 -22.65 -8.38 0.08
C GLU A 18 -22.90 -6.97 -0.45
N GLU A 19 -23.13 -6.01 0.45
CA GLU A 19 -23.27 -4.59 0.09
C GLU A 19 -21.96 -4.03 -0.48
N GLY A 20 -20.82 -4.38 0.11
CA GLY A 20 -19.50 -4.02 -0.42
C GLY A 20 -19.24 -4.60 -1.81
N LEU A 21 -19.61 -5.85 -2.05
CA LEU A 21 -19.51 -6.48 -3.38
C LEU A 21 -20.41 -5.80 -4.40
N TRP A 22 -21.63 -5.41 -3.98
CA TRP A 22 -22.55 -4.67 -4.84
C TRP A 22 -21.97 -3.29 -5.21
N LEU A 23 -21.44 -2.53 -4.24
CA LEU A 23 -20.78 -1.24 -4.52
C LEU A 23 -19.61 -1.41 -5.50
N LEU A 24 -18.79 -2.44 -5.36
CA LEU A 24 -17.65 -2.70 -6.23
C LEU A 24 -18.05 -2.97 -7.70
N ARG A 25 -19.21 -3.61 -7.92
CA ARG A 25 -19.65 -4.05 -9.24
C ARG A 25 -20.56 -3.06 -9.93
N GLU A 26 -21.43 -2.41 -9.17
CA GLU A 26 -22.61 -1.71 -9.72
C GLU A 26 -22.63 -0.21 -9.45
N ALA A 27 -21.86 0.29 -8.47
CA ALA A 27 -21.88 1.73 -8.15
C ALA A 27 -20.94 2.52 -9.06
N GLU A 28 -21.38 3.70 -9.48
CA GLU A 28 -20.55 4.63 -10.23
C GLU A 28 -19.54 5.32 -9.31
N LEU A 29 -18.34 5.62 -9.84
CA LEU A 29 -17.27 6.24 -9.05
C LEU A 29 -17.70 7.55 -8.38
N LEU A 30 -18.51 8.36 -9.08
CA LEU A 30 -18.95 9.66 -8.58
C LEU A 30 -20.03 9.55 -7.48
N ASP A 31 -20.73 8.42 -7.39
CA ASP A 31 -21.63 8.14 -6.27
C ASP A 31 -20.83 7.73 -5.02
N LEU A 32 -19.71 7.05 -5.20
CA LEU A 32 -18.84 6.59 -4.10
C LEU A 32 -17.99 7.71 -3.50
N ALA A 33 -17.52 8.66 -4.31
CA ALA A 33 -16.64 9.74 -3.89
C ALA A 33 -17.12 10.51 -2.64
N PRO A 34 -18.37 11.03 -2.58
CA PRO A 34 -18.83 11.76 -1.40
C PRO A 34 -19.00 10.87 -0.15
N LEU A 35 -19.32 9.59 -0.34
CA LEU A 35 -19.46 8.63 0.76
C LEU A 35 -18.09 8.32 1.41
N ALA A 36 -17.07 8.14 0.58
CA ALA A 36 -15.70 7.93 1.03
C ALA A 36 -15.13 9.20 1.71
N ASP A 37 -15.34 10.38 1.12
CA ASP A 37 -14.85 11.63 1.68
C ASP A 37 -15.54 12.00 3.00
N PHE A 38 -16.84 11.70 3.16
CA PHE A 38 -17.53 11.85 4.44
C PHE A 38 -16.81 11.10 5.57
N TRP A 39 -16.46 9.83 5.36
CA TRP A 39 -15.75 9.04 6.37
C TRP A 39 -14.30 9.47 6.54
N ARG A 40 -13.61 9.88 5.46
CA ARG A 40 -12.28 10.47 5.53
C ARG A 40 -12.27 11.73 6.40
N GLN A 41 -13.23 12.63 6.20
CA GLN A 41 -13.45 13.84 7.02
C GLN A 41 -13.79 13.50 8.47
N LYS A 42 -14.63 12.49 8.69
CA LYS A 42 -14.99 12.06 10.05
C LYS A 42 -13.79 11.56 10.85
N HIS A 43 -12.85 10.86 10.22
CA HIS A 43 -11.63 10.35 10.88
C HIS A 43 -10.50 11.38 10.89
N ASN A 44 -10.42 12.23 9.87
CA ASN A 44 -9.38 13.23 9.66
C ASN A 44 -10.04 14.59 9.36
N PRO A 45 -10.59 15.27 10.38
CA PRO A 45 -11.38 16.50 10.20
C PRO A 45 -10.55 17.69 9.76
N ASN A 46 -9.24 17.67 10.01
CA ASN A 46 -8.33 18.69 9.54
C ASN A 46 -8.18 18.62 8.01
N LYS A 47 -7.88 19.78 7.41
CA LYS A 47 -7.63 19.88 5.97
C LYS A 47 -6.18 19.56 5.61
N ASP A 48 -5.32 19.36 6.60
CA ASP A 48 -3.93 19.00 6.41
C ASP A 48 -3.82 17.57 5.88
N VAL A 49 -3.16 17.42 4.74
CA VAL A 49 -2.77 16.13 4.20
C VAL A 49 -1.30 15.93 4.55
N SER A 50 -1.02 14.93 5.38
CA SER A 50 0.35 14.59 5.77
C SER A 50 1.02 13.69 4.73
N TYR A 51 2.34 13.68 4.75
CA TYR A 51 3.16 12.78 3.96
C TYR A 51 4.38 12.36 4.79
N VAL A 52 4.99 11.24 4.39
CA VAL A 52 6.29 10.79 4.91
C VAL A 52 7.29 10.75 3.77
N VAL A 53 8.52 11.20 4.04
CA VAL A 53 9.63 10.98 3.12
C VAL A 53 10.20 9.60 3.46
N ASP A 54 9.86 8.60 2.66
CA ASP A 54 10.29 7.22 2.83
C ASP A 54 11.31 6.77 1.77
N THR A 55 11.85 5.58 1.96
CA THR A 55 12.55 4.84 0.90
C THR A 55 12.19 3.37 0.98
N ASN A 56 11.93 2.77 -0.18
CA ASN A 56 11.89 1.31 -0.32
C ASN A 56 13.32 0.80 -0.44
N LEU A 57 13.72 -0.07 0.49
CA LEU A 57 15.02 -0.70 0.49
C LEU A 57 14.82 -2.20 0.26
N ASN A 58 15.07 -2.60 -0.98
CA ASN A 58 14.98 -3.99 -1.41
C ASN A 58 16.30 -4.70 -1.10
N TYR A 59 16.33 -5.57 -0.09
CA TYR A 59 17.57 -6.22 0.35
C TYR A 59 17.96 -7.42 -0.54
N THR A 60 16.98 -8.09 -1.13
CA THR A 60 17.18 -9.16 -2.12
C THR A 60 16.01 -9.18 -3.10
N ASN A 61 16.25 -9.68 -4.30
CA ASN A 61 15.20 -10.10 -5.23
C ASN A 61 15.24 -11.61 -5.50
N LEU A 62 15.95 -12.39 -4.69
CA LEU A 62 15.84 -13.85 -4.69
C LEU A 62 14.60 -14.26 -3.90
N CYS A 63 13.78 -15.16 -4.46
CA CYS A 63 12.52 -15.55 -3.84
C CYS A 63 12.09 -16.97 -4.22
N ASP A 64 11.55 -17.71 -3.24
CA ASP A 64 11.02 -19.06 -3.42
C ASP A 64 9.47 -19.16 -3.42
N ALA A 65 8.75 -18.03 -3.51
CA ALA A 65 7.29 -17.98 -3.39
C ALA A 65 6.53 -18.14 -4.72
N TYR A 66 7.22 -18.15 -5.87
CA TYR A 66 6.63 -18.42 -7.21
C TYR A 66 5.39 -17.58 -7.59
N CYS A 67 5.32 -16.33 -7.12
CA CYS A 67 4.18 -15.45 -7.38
C CYS A 67 4.16 -14.97 -8.83
N SER A 68 3.10 -15.28 -9.58
CA SER A 68 2.96 -14.98 -11.03
C SER A 68 2.93 -13.50 -11.38
N PHE A 69 2.65 -12.63 -10.41
CA PHE A 69 2.59 -11.18 -10.56
C PHE A 69 3.81 -10.46 -9.97
N CYS A 70 4.74 -11.18 -9.34
CA CYS A 70 5.83 -10.57 -8.57
C CYS A 70 7.11 -10.38 -9.40
N ALA A 71 7.64 -9.17 -9.39
CA ALA A 71 8.89 -8.83 -10.07
C ALA A 71 10.16 -9.24 -9.31
N PHE A 72 10.08 -9.80 -8.10
CA PHE A 72 11.24 -10.33 -7.34
C PHE A 72 11.41 -11.85 -7.48
N TYR A 73 10.81 -12.45 -8.51
CA TYR A 73 10.86 -13.89 -8.71
C TYR A 73 12.18 -14.33 -9.36
N ARG A 74 13.31 -14.25 -8.63
CA ARG A 74 14.57 -14.90 -9.05
C ARG A 74 14.76 -16.11 -8.17
N THR A 75 14.73 -17.30 -8.77
CA THR A 75 14.91 -18.56 -8.05
C THR A 75 16.34 -19.07 -8.14
N ASP A 76 17.08 -18.64 -9.16
CA ASP A 76 18.48 -18.98 -9.36
C ASP A 76 19.39 -17.86 -8.84
N PRO A 77 20.24 -18.12 -7.82
CA PRO A 77 21.27 -17.19 -7.36
C PRO A 77 22.28 -16.78 -8.44
N ASN A 78 22.40 -17.55 -9.52
CA ASN A 78 23.27 -17.25 -10.66
C ASN A 78 22.57 -16.45 -11.76
N ASP A 79 21.29 -16.13 -11.61
CA ASP A 79 20.59 -15.23 -12.54
C ASP A 79 21.34 -13.88 -12.57
N PRO A 80 21.70 -13.34 -13.76
CA PRO A 80 22.46 -12.08 -13.84
C PRO A 80 21.75 -10.87 -13.20
N SER A 81 20.44 -10.95 -13.00
CA SER A 81 19.61 -9.94 -12.34
C SER A 81 19.37 -10.22 -10.85
N ALA A 82 19.81 -11.36 -10.32
CA ALA A 82 19.70 -11.69 -8.91
C ALA A 82 20.68 -10.85 -8.06
N TYR A 83 20.22 -10.45 -6.89
CA TYR A 83 21.06 -9.80 -5.89
C TYR A 83 20.59 -10.12 -4.48
N THR A 84 21.53 -10.17 -3.55
CA THR A 84 21.31 -10.08 -2.12
C THR A 84 22.36 -9.16 -1.54
N TYR A 85 21.94 -8.07 -0.92
CA TYR A 85 22.84 -7.13 -0.28
C TYR A 85 23.28 -7.63 1.09
N THR A 86 24.52 -7.33 1.47
CA THR A 86 24.99 -7.50 2.84
C THR A 86 24.38 -6.44 3.76
N VAL A 87 24.44 -6.66 5.07
CA VAL A 87 23.99 -5.68 6.07
C VAL A 87 24.73 -4.36 5.90
N GLU A 88 26.04 -4.39 5.66
CA GLU A 88 26.86 -3.18 5.47
C GLU A 88 26.41 -2.38 4.25
N GLN A 89 26.11 -3.06 3.13
CA GLN A 89 25.59 -2.42 1.91
C GLN A 89 24.22 -1.78 2.16
N ILE A 90 23.37 -2.42 2.97
CA ILE A 90 22.09 -1.85 3.38
C ILE A 90 22.27 -0.64 4.29
N MET A 91 23.15 -0.72 5.28
CA MET A 91 23.43 0.40 6.18
C MET A 91 23.97 1.62 5.43
N ASP A 92 24.83 1.42 4.43
CA ASP A 92 25.29 2.51 3.55
C ASP A 92 24.14 3.14 2.75
N LYS A 93 23.23 2.33 2.19
CA LYS A 93 22.02 2.83 1.51
C LYS A 93 21.13 3.63 2.47
N ILE A 94 20.92 3.15 3.70
CA ILE A 94 20.14 3.85 4.73
C ILE A 94 20.79 5.19 5.07
N GLU A 95 22.11 5.25 5.27
CA GLU A 95 22.79 6.50 5.58
C GLU A 95 22.69 7.50 4.42
N ARG A 96 22.80 7.03 3.17
CA ARG A 96 22.54 7.88 1.99
C ARG A 96 21.10 8.40 1.95
N ALA A 97 20.11 7.55 2.22
CA ALA A 97 18.71 7.96 2.27
C ALA A 97 18.46 8.99 3.39
N ARG A 98 19.01 8.76 4.58
CA ARG A 98 18.93 9.66 5.73
C ARG A 98 19.49 11.05 5.40
N LYS A 99 20.63 11.12 4.71
CA LYS A 99 21.22 12.39 4.24
C LYS A 99 20.31 13.16 3.28
N ASN A 100 19.41 12.49 2.57
CA ASN A 100 18.40 13.10 1.70
C ASN A 100 17.07 13.43 2.41
N GLY A 101 17.03 13.33 3.75
CA GLY A 101 15.85 13.71 4.54
C GLY A 101 14.81 12.60 4.71
N VAL A 102 15.11 11.37 4.27
CA VAL A 102 14.25 10.19 4.52
C VAL A 102 14.11 9.95 6.02
N ARG A 103 12.89 9.68 6.47
CA ARG A 103 12.53 9.45 7.88
C ARG A 103 12.05 8.03 8.15
N THR A 104 11.66 7.29 7.12
CA THR A 104 11.18 5.91 7.24
C THR A 104 11.81 5.05 6.16
N VAL A 105 12.20 3.83 6.53
CA VAL A 105 12.73 2.83 5.60
C VAL A 105 11.75 1.67 5.56
N LEU A 106 11.29 1.33 4.36
CA LEU A 106 10.52 0.12 4.12
C LEU A 106 11.47 -0.97 3.63
N MET A 107 11.81 -1.89 4.52
CA MET A 107 12.66 -3.04 4.20
C MET A 107 11.81 -4.11 3.54
N GLN A 108 12.06 -4.36 2.25
CA GLN A 108 11.31 -5.34 1.46
C GLN A 108 12.30 -6.24 0.70
N GLY A 109 11.84 -7.38 0.23
CA GLY A 109 12.68 -8.28 -0.55
C GLY A 109 11.92 -9.52 -0.93
N GLY A 110 12.59 -10.39 -1.68
CA GLY A 110 12.12 -11.76 -1.83
C GLY A 110 12.21 -12.54 -0.52
N LEU A 111 11.57 -13.71 -0.52
CA LEU A 111 11.41 -14.63 0.60
C LEU A 111 12.34 -15.83 0.46
#